data_AF-A0A7X7EA08-F1
#
_entry.id   AF-A0A7X7EA08-F1
#
_cell.length_a   1.000
_cell.length_b   1.000
_cell.length_c   1.000
_cell.angle_alpha   90.00
_cell.angle_beta   90.00
_cell.angle_gamma   90.00
#
_symmetry.space_group_name_H-M   'P 1'
#
loop_
_entity.id
_entity.type
_entity.pdbx_description
1 polymer ?
#
loop_
_entity_poly.entity_id
_entity_poly.type
_entity_poly.pdbx_seq_one_letter_code
_entity_poly.pdbx_strand_id
1 'polypeptide(L)'
;MKFGGTSVADATCIKRVANRIVDARRLGHPVVAVVSARGDTTDELIEMARGISDNPPAREMDMLLSTGERISAALVAMAIQELGYEAISLTGSQAGIVTDTAHTKAKILDIRPQRILKALEEDKIVLVAGFQGVSTDQDVT
;
A
#
# COMPACT_ATOMS: atom_id res chain seq x y z
N MET A 1 -7.51 4.04 -8.47
CA MET A 1 -8.29 2.81 -8.17
C MET A 1 -8.00 2.37 -6.74
N LYS A 2 -8.92 1.67 -6.05
CA LYS A 2 -8.66 1.09 -4.71
C LYS A 2 -9.12 -0.37 -4.67
N PHE A 3 -8.31 -1.24 -4.10
CA PHE A 3 -8.59 -2.66 -3.91
C PHE A 3 -8.46 -3.04 -2.44
N GLY A 4 -9.54 -3.54 -1.84
CA GLY A 4 -9.58 -4.01 -0.46
C GLY A 4 -8.95 -5.39 -0.29
N GLY A 5 -8.80 -5.85 0.95
CA GLY A 5 -8.07 -7.09 1.26
C GLY A 5 -8.63 -8.34 0.60
N THR A 6 -9.95 -8.45 0.46
CA THR A 6 -10.60 -9.56 -0.27
C THR A 6 -10.27 -9.57 -1.76
N SER A 7 -9.98 -8.40 -2.35
CA SER A 7 -9.59 -8.28 -3.76
C SER A 7 -8.17 -8.74 -4.03
N VAL A 8 -7.33 -8.85 -3.00
CA VAL A 8 -5.94 -9.28 -3.10
C VAL A 8 -5.64 -10.54 -2.29
N ALA A 9 -6.68 -11.23 -1.78
CA ALA A 9 -6.63 -12.33 -0.80
C ALA A 9 -5.68 -13.49 -1.15
N ASP A 10 -5.53 -13.79 -2.44
CA ASP A 10 -4.68 -14.87 -2.94
C ASP A 10 -4.06 -14.51 -4.30
N ALA A 11 -3.21 -15.41 -4.82
CA ALA A 11 -2.53 -15.20 -6.10
C ALA A 11 -3.49 -15.02 -7.29
N THR A 12 -4.63 -15.71 -7.30
CA THR A 12 -5.66 -15.58 -8.35
C THR A 12 -6.33 -14.22 -8.26
N CYS A 13 -6.68 -13.77 -7.05
CA CYS A 13 -7.20 -12.44 -6.77
C CYS A 13 -6.23 -11.35 -7.24
N ILE A 14 -4.95 -11.46 -6.87
CA ILE A 14 -3.89 -10.53 -7.28
C ILE A 14 -3.76 -10.46 -8.80
N LYS A 15 -3.74 -11.61 -9.50
CA LYS A 15 -3.70 -11.64 -10.96
C LYS A 15 -4.93 -10.97 -11.59
N ARG A 16 -6.12 -11.13 -11.03
CA ARG A 16 -7.33 -10.43 -11.50
C ARG A 16 -7.23 -8.92 -11.30
N VAL A 17 -6.72 -8.47 -10.16
CA VAL A 17 -6.49 -7.05 -9.88
C VAL A 17 -5.46 -6.47 -10.86
N ALA A 18 -4.36 -7.17 -11.10
CA ALA A 18 -3.33 -6.75 -12.06
C ALA A 18 -3.90 -6.59 -13.48
N ASN A 19 -4.69 -7.56 -13.95
CA ASN A 19 -5.35 -7.45 -15.26
C ASN A 19 -6.26 -6.22 -15.33
N ARG A 20 -7.10 -5.98 -14.31
CA ARG A 20 -8.01 -4.82 -14.29
C ARG A 20 -7.26 -3.48 -14.29
N ILE A 21 -6.12 -3.41 -13.60
CA ILE A 21 -5.24 -2.24 -13.60
C ILE A 21 -4.61 -2.03 -14.99
N VAL A 22 -4.09 -3.11 -15.60
CA VAL A 22 -3.50 -3.09 -16.93
C VAL A 22 -4.53 -2.71 -18.00
N ASP A 23 -5.76 -3.20 -17.90
CA ASP A 23 -6.83 -2.84 -18.84
C ASP A 23 -7.14 -1.33 -18.79
N ALA A 24 -7.16 -0.72 -17.61
CA ALA A 24 -7.28 0.73 -17.49
C ALA A 24 -6.10 1.46 -18.14
N ARG A 25 -4.88 0.95 -17.97
CA ARG A 25 -3.67 1.51 -18.61
C ARG A 25 -3.73 1.36 -20.14
N ARG A 26 -4.19 0.22 -20.66
CA ARG A 26 -4.39 -0.05 -22.11
C ARG A 26 -5.35 0.93 -22.78
N LEU A 27 -6.34 1.42 -22.03
CA LEU A 27 -7.26 2.47 -22.48
C LEU A 27 -6.61 3.87 -22.52
N GLY A 28 -5.31 3.98 -22.24
CA GLY A 28 -4.57 5.23 -22.28
C GLY A 28 -4.64 6.06 -21.00
N HIS A 29 -5.19 5.52 -19.90
CA HIS A 29 -5.27 6.25 -18.64
C HIS A 29 -3.97 6.13 -17.84
N PRO A 30 -3.47 7.22 -17.22
CA PRO A 30 -2.48 7.12 -16.15
C PRO A 30 -3.14 6.45 -14.93
N VAL A 31 -2.46 5.47 -14.32
CA VAL A 31 -3.05 4.66 -13.25
C VAL A 31 -2.27 4.76 -11.94
N VAL A 32 -2.99 5.19 -10.89
CA VAL A 32 -2.59 5.02 -9.49
C VAL A 32 -3.57 4.09 -8.81
N ALA A 33 -3.08 3.02 -8.19
CA ALA A 33 -3.88 2.03 -7.48
C ALA A 33 -3.44 1.94 -6.01
N VAL A 34 -4.41 2.00 -5.09
CA VAL A 34 -4.18 1.77 -3.65
C VAL A 34 -4.58 0.33 -3.32
N VAL A 35 -3.72 -0.39 -2.61
CA VAL A 35 -4.00 -1.77 -2.17
C VAL A 35 -3.90 -1.91 -0.66
N SER A 36 -4.81 -2.68 -0.09
CA SER A 36 -4.82 -3.04 1.34
C SER A 36 -4.05 -4.35 1.60
N ALA A 37 -3.82 -4.67 2.87
CA ALA A 37 -3.29 -5.96 3.29
C ALA A 37 -4.19 -7.10 2.79
N ARG A 38 -3.59 -8.27 2.60
CA ARG A 38 -4.21 -9.41 1.96
C ARG A 38 -5.18 -10.14 2.89
N GLY A 39 -6.43 -10.35 2.47
CA GLY A 39 -7.39 -11.17 3.22
C GLY A 39 -7.43 -10.81 4.71
N ASP A 40 -7.13 -11.80 5.56
CA ASP A 40 -7.13 -11.69 7.02
C ASP A 40 -5.74 -11.36 7.60
N THR A 41 -4.75 -11.00 6.78
CA THR A 41 -3.36 -10.75 7.22
C THR A 41 -3.25 -9.63 8.26
N THR A 42 -4.11 -8.61 8.23
CA THR A 42 -4.12 -7.59 9.28
C THR A 42 -4.46 -8.20 10.64
N ASP A 43 -5.43 -9.11 10.69
CA ASP A 43 -5.83 -9.79 11.93
C ASP A 43 -4.71 -10.73 12.41
N GLU A 44 -4.07 -11.47 11.51
CA GLU A 44 -2.90 -12.31 11.82
C GLU A 44 -1.74 -11.48 12.43
N LEU A 45 -1.47 -10.28 11.90
CA LEU A 45 -0.47 -9.36 12.44
C LEU A 45 -0.83 -8.85 13.83
N ILE A 46 -2.11 -8.55 14.07
CA ILE A 46 -2.59 -8.15 15.40
C ILE A 46 -2.46 -9.30 16.40
N GLU A 47 -2.80 -10.53 16.00
CA GLU A 47 -2.64 -11.72 16.83
C GLU A 47 -1.18 -11.98 17.18
N MET A 48 -0.26 -11.84 16.20
CA MET A 48 1.18 -11.93 16.45
C MET A 48 1.65 -10.92 17.49
N ALA A 49 1.23 -9.65 17.38
CA ALA A 49 1.60 -8.63 18.37
C ALA A 49 1.07 -8.95 19.76
N ARG A 50 -0.19 -9.41 19.85
CA ARG A 50 -0.82 -9.81 21.12
C ARG A 50 -0.18 -11.04 21.74
N GLY A 51 0.38 -11.94 20.94
CA GLY A 51 1.19 -13.06 21.43
C GLY A 51 2.47 -12.63 22.13
N ILE A 52 2.94 -11.38 21.90
CA ILE A 52 4.15 -10.82 22.51
C ILE A 52 3.82 -9.83 23.64
N SER A 53 2.75 -9.05 23.50
CA SER A 53 2.37 -8.04 24.49
C SER A 53 0.85 -7.87 24.54
N ASP A 54 0.28 -7.86 25.75
CA ASP A 54 -1.14 -7.53 25.97
C ASP A 54 -1.45 -6.06 25.63
N ASN A 55 -0.43 -5.20 25.62
CA ASN A 55 -0.54 -3.78 25.29
C ASN A 55 0.66 -3.36 24.42
N PRO A 56 0.67 -3.74 23.13
CA PRO A 56 1.79 -3.44 22.24
C PRO A 56 1.91 -1.91 22.04
N PRO A 57 3.14 -1.35 22.02
CA PRO A 57 3.32 0.07 21.77
C PRO A 57 2.73 0.49 20.41
N ALA A 58 1.94 1.56 20.40
CA ALA A 58 1.21 2.01 19.22
C ALA A 58 2.12 2.27 18.00
N ARG A 59 3.32 2.82 18.23
CA ARG A 59 4.34 3.02 17.19
C ARG A 59 4.75 1.72 16.49
N GLU A 60 4.98 0.66 17.28
CA GLU A 60 5.36 -0.65 16.73
C GLU A 60 4.17 -1.34 16.04
N MET A 61 2.94 -1.08 16.49
CA MET A 61 1.75 -1.57 15.81
C MET A 61 1.64 -0.98 14.40
N ASP A 62 1.83 0.33 14.22
CA ASP A 62 1.80 0.94 12.89
C ASP A 62 2.92 0.39 12.00
N MET A 63 4.13 0.22 12.57
CA MET A 63 5.25 -0.39 11.86
C MET A 63 4.92 -1.82 11.41
N LEU A 64 4.36 -2.65 12.29
CA LEU A 64 4.00 -4.03 12.01
C LEU A 64 2.88 -4.12 10.96
N LEU A 65 1.78 -3.38 11.18
CA LEU A 65 0.61 -3.44 10.32
C LEU A 65 0.95 -2.98 8.90
N SER A 66 1.77 -1.94 8.74
CA SER A 66 2.22 -1.43 7.43
C SER A 66 2.88 -2.48 6.53
N THR A 67 3.41 -3.56 7.12
CA THR A 67 4.04 -4.64 6.36
C THR A 67 3.01 -5.38 5.49
N GLY A 68 1.76 -5.51 5.94
CA GLY A 68 0.69 -6.20 5.21
C GLY A 68 0.38 -5.52 3.88
N GLU A 69 0.21 -4.19 3.88
CA GLU A 69 -0.04 -3.42 2.66
C GLU A 69 1.17 -3.40 1.73
N ARG A 70 2.39 -3.37 2.30
CA ARG A 70 3.64 -3.41 1.52
C ARG A 70 3.80 -4.71 0.76
N ILE A 71 3.47 -5.84 1.39
CA ILE A 71 3.47 -7.16 0.74
C ILE A 71 2.47 -7.17 -0.43
N SER A 72 1.22 -6.75 -0.21
CA SER A 72 0.21 -6.68 -1.27
C SER A 72 0.65 -5.81 -2.44
N ALA A 73 1.17 -4.61 -2.18
CA ALA A 73 1.61 -3.69 -3.23
C ALA A 73 2.76 -4.24 -4.06
N ALA A 74 3.73 -4.89 -3.43
CA ALA A 74 4.82 -5.54 -4.13
C ALA A 74 4.32 -6.69 -5.02
N LEU A 75 3.46 -7.56 -4.50
CA LEU A 75 2.93 -8.70 -5.25
C LEU A 75 2.08 -8.27 -6.45
N VAL A 76 1.25 -7.23 -6.30
CA VAL A 76 0.47 -6.69 -7.43
C VAL A 76 1.39 -6.04 -8.47
N ALA A 77 2.44 -5.33 -8.05
CA ALA A 77 3.42 -4.77 -8.98
C ALA A 77 4.14 -5.88 -9.79
N MET A 78 4.57 -6.96 -9.13
CA MET A 78 5.16 -8.13 -9.82
C MET A 78 4.18 -8.74 -10.84
N ALA A 79 2.91 -8.90 -10.46
CA ALA A 79 1.89 -9.44 -11.36
C ALA A 79 1.62 -8.54 -12.57
N ILE A 80 1.74 -7.21 -12.42
CA ILE A 80 1.63 -6.26 -13.54
C ILE A 80 2.85 -6.36 -14.47
N GLN A 81 4.05 -6.53 -13.90
CA GLN A 81 5.29 -6.71 -14.68
C GLN A 81 5.25 -7.99 -15.52
N GLU A 82 4.70 -9.09 -14.99
CA GLU A 82 4.45 -10.33 -15.75
C GLU A 82 3.47 -10.13 -16.93
N LEU A 83 2.62 -9.10 -16.88
CA LEU A 83 1.73 -8.74 -17.99
C LEU A 83 2.40 -7.80 -19.02
N GLY A 84 3.69 -7.49 -18.83
CA GLY A 84 4.49 -6.68 -19.74
C GLY A 84 4.39 -5.16 -19.52
N TYR A 85 3.93 -4.72 -18.34
CA TYR A 85 3.80 -3.30 -18.00
C TYR A 85 4.74 -2.92 -16.86
N GLU A 86 5.31 -1.72 -16.92
CA GLU A 86 6.08 -1.20 -15.80
C GLU A 86 5.18 -0.76 -14.65
N ALA A 87 5.51 -1.21 -13.44
CA ALA A 87 4.83 -0.81 -12.22
C ALA A 87 5.80 -0.57 -11.08
N ILE A 88 5.49 0.40 -10.22
CA ILE A 88 6.25 0.72 -9.01
C ILE A 88 5.34 0.72 -7.80
N SER A 89 5.73 0.01 -6.74
CA SER A 89 5.09 0.09 -5.43
C SER A 89 5.75 1.13 -4.53
N LEU A 90 4.95 1.91 -3.83
CA LEU A 90 5.35 2.96 -2.90
C LEU A 90 4.69 2.74 -1.55
N THR A 91 5.45 2.91 -0.47
CA THR A 91 4.87 3.10 0.88
C THR A 91 4.15 4.45 0.96
N GLY A 92 3.35 4.67 2.00
CA GLY A 92 2.70 5.98 2.23
C GLY A 92 3.71 7.11 2.35
N SER A 93 4.83 6.87 3.03
CA SER A 93 5.95 7.82 3.12
C SER A 93 6.55 8.16 1.75
N GLN A 94 6.76 7.16 0.90
CA GLN A 94 7.28 7.33 -0.46
C GLN A 94 6.27 7.96 -1.43
N ALA A 95 4.97 7.80 -1.15
CA ALA A 95 3.86 8.47 -1.82
C ALA A 95 3.66 9.90 -1.31
N GLY A 96 4.37 10.30 -0.25
CA GLY A 96 4.34 11.63 0.35
C GLY A 96 3.13 11.91 1.24
N ILE A 97 2.54 10.89 1.83
CA ILE A 97 1.45 11.03 2.80
C ILE A 97 2.07 11.41 4.15
N VAL A 98 1.91 12.66 4.56
CA VAL A 98 2.43 13.19 5.83
C VAL A 98 1.30 13.23 6.85
N THR A 99 1.57 12.76 8.07
CA THR A 99 0.59 12.61 9.14
C THR A 99 1.03 13.30 10.43
N ASP A 100 0.11 13.42 11.39
CA ASP A 100 0.45 13.71 12.79
C ASP A 100 1.10 12.50 13.48
N THR A 101 1.48 12.66 14.75
CA THR A 101 2.17 11.61 15.53
C THR A 101 1.22 10.70 16.30
N ALA A 102 -0.09 10.77 16.03
CA ALA A 102 -1.11 10.01 16.75
C ALA A 102 -1.24 8.58 16.22
N HIS A 103 -0.23 7.74 16.47
CA HIS A 103 -0.17 6.33 16.04
C HIS A 103 -1.48 5.57 16.17
N THR A 104 -1.74 4.62 15.26
CA THR A 104 -2.97 3.83 15.05
C THR A 104 -4.21 4.62 14.59
N LYS A 105 -4.17 5.94 14.66
CA LYS A 105 -5.29 6.84 14.30
C LYS A 105 -4.81 8.17 13.73
N ALA A 106 -3.65 8.14 13.08
CA ALA A 106 -2.98 9.34 12.62
C ALA A 106 -3.80 10.04 11.55
N LYS A 107 -3.79 11.37 11.55
CA LYS A 107 -4.50 12.18 10.56
C LYS A 107 -3.54 12.69 9.51
N ILE A 108 -3.98 12.68 8.25
CA ILE A 108 -3.23 13.27 7.15
C ILE A 108 -3.17 14.78 7.36
N LEU A 109 -1.95 15.32 7.40
CA LEU A 109 -1.69 16.75 7.46
C LEU A 109 -1.40 17.33 6.07
N ASP A 110 -0.72 16.55 5.22
CA ASP A 110 -0.26 17.01 3.91
C ASP A 110 -0.06 15.82 2.95
N ILE A 111 -0.15 16.06 1.64
CA ILE A 111 0.11 15.07 0.59
C ILE A 111 1.08 15.68 -0.43
N ARG A 112 2.24 15.05 -0.58
CA ARG A 112 3.36 15.48 -1.42
C ARG A 112 3.64 14.40 -2.49
N PRO A 113 2.85 14.36 -3.58
CA PRO A 113 2.85 13.20 -4.49
C PRO A 113 3.95 13.28 -5.56
N GLN A 114 5.07 13.98 -5.34
CA GLN A 114 6.07 14.22 -6.39
C GLN A 114 6.59 12.92 -7.00
N ARG A 115 6.79 11.88 -6.19
CA ARG A 115 7.24 10.57 -6.67
C ARG A 115 6.17 9.83 -7.49
N ILE A 116 4.90 10.01 -7.15
CA ILE A 116 3.77 9.48 -7.94
C ILE A 116 3.74 10.18 -9.31
N LEU A 117 3.74 11.52 -9.31
CA LEU A 117 3.68 12.32 -10.55
C LEU A 117 4.84 11.97 -11.49
N LYS A 118 6.07 11.91 -10.97
CA LYS A 118 7.24 11.51 -11.75
C LYS A 118 7.10 10.11 -12.35
N ALA A 119 6.60 9.14 -11.58
CA ALA A 119 6.41 7.78 -12.09
C ALA A 119 5.34 7.72 -13.19
N LEU A 120 4.28 8.51 -13.08
CA LEU A 120 3.25 8.62 -14.13
C LEU A 120 3.79 9.28 -15.40
N GLU A 121 4.67 10.29 -15.28
CA GLU A 121 5.37 10.89 -16.43
C GLU A 121 6.29 9.89 -17.14
N GLU A 122 6.88 8.96 -16.38
CA GLU A 122 7.65 7.81 -16.89
C GLU A 122 6.76 6.66 -17.39
N ASP A 123 5.46 6.89 -17.52
CA ASP A 123 4.46 5.93 -18.05
C ASP A 123 4.23 4.68 -17.20
N LYS A 124 4.66 4.71 -15.94
CA LYS A 124 4.54 3.59 -14.99
C LYS A 124 3.17 3.56 -14.32
N ILE A 125 2.71 2.36 -14.01
CA ILE A 125 1.58 2.15 -13.11
C ILE A 125 2.05 2.29 -11.66
N VAL A 126 1.41 3.13 -10.87
CA VAL A 126 1.81 3.40 -9.48
C VAL A 126 0.92 2.65 -8.49
N LEU A 127 1.52 1.86 -7.61
CA LEU A 127 0.86 1.12 -6.55
C LEU A 127 1.20 1.78 -5.22
N VAL A 128 0.21 2.27 -4.47
CA VAL A 128 0.41 2.83 -3.13
C VAL A 128 -0.11 1.83 -2.11
N ALA A 129 0.76 1.39 -1.21
CA ALA A 129 0.36 0.58 -0.08
C ALA A 129 -0.47 1.46 0.88
N GLY A 130 -1.72 1.07 1.12
CA GLY A 130 -2.69 1.86 1.87
C GLY A 130 -2.41 1.91 3.38
N PHE A 131 -3.32 2.57 4.11
CA PHE A 131 -3.36 2.58 5.59
C PHE A 131 -2.03 2.96 6.26
N GLN A 132 -1.21 3.78 5.60
CA GLN A 132 0.05 4.25 6.16
C GLN A 132 0.42 5.65 5.66
N GLY A 133 1.27 6.32 6.40
CA GLY A 133 1.90 7.59 6.12
C GLY A 133 3.27 7.69 6.81
N VAL A 134 3.80 8.90 6.88
CA VAL A 134 4.96 9.23 7.70
C VAL A 134 4.63 10.43 8.58
N SER A 135 4.86 10.29 9.88
CA SER A 135 4.63 11.37 10.83
C SER A 135 5.65 12.49 10.64
N THR A 136 5.39 13.64 11.27
CA THR A 136 6.37 14.73 11.39
C THR A 136 7.67 14.30 12.08
N ASP A 137 7.63 13.23 12.86
CA ASP A 137 8.76 12.66 13.59
C ASP A 137 9.48 11.57 12.79
N GLN A 138 9.07 11.36 11.53
CA GLN A 138 9.64 10.38 10.59
C GLN A 138 9.32 8.91 10.91
N ASP A 139 8.31 8.67 11.75
CA ASP A 139 7.80 7.33 12.03
C ASP A 139 6.71 6.91 11.04
N VAL A 140 6.56 5.60 10.86
CA VAL A 140 5.41 5.02 10.16
C VAL A 140 4.16 5.19 11.02
N THR A 141 3.05 5.60 10.40
CA THR A 141 1.73 5.80 11.03
C THR A 141 0.62 5.31 10.13
#